data_AF-A0A258AWF8-F1
#
_entry.id   AF-A0A258AWF8-F1
#
_cell.length_a   1.000
_cell.length_b   1.000
_cell.length_c   1.000
_cell.angle_alpha   90.00
_cell.angle_beta   90.00
_cell.angle_gamma   90.00
#
_symmetry.space_group_name_H-M   'P 1'
#
loop_
_entity.id
_entity.type
_entity.pdbx_description
1 polymer ?
#
loop_
_entity_poly.entity_id
_entity_poly.type
_entity_poly.pdbx_seq_one_letter_code
_entity_poly.pdbx_strand_id
1 'polypeptide(L)'
;MTDGQTLLAVFVLLYLIECLRLVPSTAWMAAGMGKSGWSTLRPWVRLQIGSGSPLLLSPLPPMQAHALALSWVFAPDHDSLCVRLTDGMSVNIAWDELAPRAEETTLHLDAVTRVRLPSKTLAVVWQQRLTEWRGLTPDQRRSAFLKHARTTLDTQSAGKAATEKAQSTRALRLCATVHFMWCFGILSVLYHRFGDSLAVLAAAGVLLLLQFIQAWLFLRSTRKSTDIIPHRRWRALGIAFLPQLAMRAFDVVNLTTDAEPPHPLAWRGLLDEKRWLEHAQQFWRETRYVPGWSQNESLPLEAEALQKFFQHEGIAEVDYDPPIVAKLPTCPRCGAEYQGGITTCPDCGGVELRQPSA
;
A
#
# COMPACT_ATOMS: atom_id res chain seq x y z
N MET A 1 28.71 28.50 -4.97
CA MET A 1 27.25 28.51 -5.09
C MET A 1 26.76 29.87 -4.64
N THR A 2 25.83 30.48 -5.37
CA THR A 2 25.16 31.71 -4.91
C THR A 2 24.07 31.37 -3.89
N ASP A 3 23.68 32.32 -3.04
CA ASP A 3 22.62 32.10 -2.03
C ASP A 3 21.32 31.58 -2.65
N GLY A 4 20.97 32.04 -3.86
CA GLY A 4 19.82 31.55 -4.62
C GLY A 4 19.93 30.09 -5.08
N GLN A 5 21.14 29.61 -5.39
CA GLN A 5 21.37 28.19 -5.72
C GLN A 5 21.21 27.30 -4.49
N THR A 6 21.70 27.76 -3.34
CA THR A 6 21.53 27.06 -2.05
C THR A 6 20.06 26.98 -1.67
N LEU A 7 19.32 28.08 -1.81
CA LEU A 7 17.88 28.12 -1.58
C LEU A 7 17.13 27.11 -2.47
N LEU A 8 17.41 27.11 -3.79
CA LEU A 8 16.80 26.15 -4.72
C LEU A 8 17.12 24.70 -4.34
N ALA A 9 18.36 24.40 -3.96
CA ALA A 9 18.77 23.08 -3.52
C ALA A 9 18.01 22.63 -2.26
N VAL A 10 17.82 23.52 -1.29
CA VAL A 10 16.99 23.25 -0.10
C VAL A 10 15.54 22.97 -0.49
N PHE A 11 14.96 23.74 -1.41
CA PHE A 11 13.60 23.48 -1.90
C PHE A 11 13.45 22.12 -2.60
N VAL A 12 14.43 21.74 -3.43
CA VAL A 12 14.47 20.40 -4.05
C VAL A 12 14.52 19.32 -2.97
N LEU A 13 15.39 19.48 -1.96
CA LEU A 13 15.53 18.50 -0.89
C LEU A 13 14.22 18.36 -0.08
N LEU A 14 13.60 19.48 0.29
CA LEU A 14 12.29 19.46 0.99
C LEU A 14 11.22 18.78 0.15
N TYR A 15 11.19 19.03 -1.16
CA TYR A 15 10.26 18.36 -2.06
C TYR A 15 10.50 16.85 -2.15
N LEU A 16 11.77 16.41 -2.22
CA LEU A 16 12.10 14.98 -2.22
C LEU A 16 11.73 14.29 -0.91
N ILE A 17 11.91 14.98 0.22
CA ILE A 17 11.47 14.48 1.53
C ILE A 17 9.94 14.29 1.54
N GLU A 18 9.17 15.22 0.98
CA GLU A 18 7.71 15.09 0.88
C GLU A 18 7.24 13.97 -0.08
N CYS A 19 8.13 13.48 -0.95
CA CYS A 19 7.87 12.29 -1.78
C CYS A 19 8.01 10.98 -0.99
N LEU A 20 8.69 11.00 0.17
CA LEU A 20 8.82 9.85 1.06
C LEU A 20 7.60 9.78 1.98
N ARG A 21 6.90 8.64 1.94
CA ARG A 21 5.78 8.36 2.83
C ARG A 21 6.07 7.12 3.65
N LEU A 22 5.77 7.19 4.94
CA LEU A 22 5.80 6.02 5.79
C LEU A 22 4.45 5.31 5.73
N VAL A 23 4.42 4.11 5.15
CA VAL A 23 3.22 3.27 5.00
C VAL A 23 3.41 1.95 5.76
N PRO A 24 2.36 1.16 6.01
CA PRO A 24 2.55 -0.20 6.54
C PRO A 24 3.49 -1.03 5.65
N SER A 25 4.32 -1.87 6.26
CA SER A 25 5.27 -2.75 5.56
C SER A 25 4.61 -3.69 4.55
N THR A 26 3.40 -4.17 4.88
CA THR A 26 2.59 -5.06 4.04
C THR A 26 1.75 -4.31 3.00
N ALA A 27 1.80 -2.97 2.99
CA ALA A 27 1.02 -2.18 2.06
C ALA A 27 1.49 -2.39 0.62
N TRP A 28 0.52 -2.26 -0.28
CA TRP A 28 0.73 -2.14 -1.71
C TRP A 28 0.18 -0.82 -2.17
N MET A 29 0.84 -0.21 -3.15
CA MET A 29 0.31 0.97 -3.81
C MET A 29 0.23 0.71 -5.30
N ALA A 30 -0.84 1.17 -5.93
CA ALA A 30 -0.93 1.28 -7.38
C ALA A 30 -0.90 2.76 -7.76
N ALA A 31 -0.18 3.11 -8.82
CA ALA A 31 -0.12 4.44 -9.39
C ALA A 31 -0.62 4.43 -10.85
N GLY A 32 -1.58 5.28 -11.20
CA GLY A 32 -2.15 5.27 -12.55
C GLY A 32 -3.09 6.42 -12.89
N MET A 33 -3.60 6.42 -14.12
CA MET A 33 -4.38 7.51 -14.71
C MET A 33 -5.68 6.98 -15.35
N GLY A 34 -6.61 6.50 -14.54
CA GLY A 34 -7.95 6.12 -15.02
C GLY A 34 -8.26 4.65 -14.81
N LYS A 35 -8.84 3.99 -15.82
CA LYS A 35 -9.40 2.64 -15.68
C LYS A 35 -8.37 1.52 -15.83
N SER A 36 -7.24 1.78 -16.47
CA SER A 36 -6.17 0.79 -16.72
C SER A 36 -4.80 1.46 -16.75
N GLY A 37 -3.73 0.66 -16.87
CA GLY A 37 -2.36 1.16 -16.98
C GLY A 37 -1.77 1.59 -15.63
N TRP A 38 -2.23 1.00 -14.55
CA TRP A 38 -1.66 1.23 -13.23
C TRP A 38 -0.37 0.42 -13.06
N SER A 39 0.63 1.01 -12.40
CA SER A 39 1.85 0.32 -11.98
C SER A 39 1.81 0.09 -10.47
N THR A 40 2.30 -1.06 -10.03
CA THR A 40 2.43 -1.36 -8.60
C THR A 40 3.73 -0.78 -8.05
N LEU A 41 3.66 -0.28 -6.83
CA LEU A 41 4.75 0.27 -6.05
C LEU A 41 4.74 -0.43 -4.69
N ARG A 42 5.93 -0.80 -4.21
CA ARG A 42 6.12 -1.48 -2.93
C ARG A 42 6.96 -0.61 -2.02
N PRO A 43 6.66 -0.60 -0.71
CA PRO A 43 7.53 0.07 0.25
C PRO A 43 8.87 -0.66 0.32
N TRP A 44 9.92 0.04 0.77
CA TRP A 44 11.23 -0.56 1.00
C TRP A 44 11.19 -1.47 2.22
N VAL A 45 10.86 -2.74 2.00
CA VAL A 45 10.64 -3.75 3.06
C VAL A 45 11.87 -3.94 3.96
N ARG A 46 13.08 -3.70 3.44
CA ARG A 46 14.35 -3.81 4.20
C ARG A 46 14.55 -2.68 5.21
N LEU A 47 13.85 -1.56 5.08
CA LEU A 47 13.96 -0.43 5.99
C LEU A 47 12.65 -0.32 6.78
N GLN A 48 12.73 -0.50 8.09
CA GLN A 48 11.58 -0.37 8.99
C GLN A 48 11.82 0.75 9.99
N ILE A 49 10.86 1.65 10.07
CA ILE A 49 10.87 2.79 10.98
C ILE A 49 9.53 2.79 11.71
N GLY A 50 9.52 2.43 12.99
CA GLY A 50 8.32 2.45 13.83
C GLY A 50 7.14 1.68 13.22
N SER A 51 7.37 0.40 12.89
CA SER A 51 6.45 -0.53 12.21
C SER A 51 5.90 -0.10 10.84
N GLY A 52 6.43 0.99 10.27
CA GLY A 52 6.20 1.37 8.87
C GLY A 52 7.43 1.17 8.01
N SER A 53 7.23 1.15 6.69
CA SER A 53 8.29 1.15 5.70
C SER A 53 8.17 2.38 4.79
N PRO A 54 9.30 3.01 4.45
CA PRO A 54 9.30 4.15 3.55
C PRO A 54 8.91 3.70 2.13
N LEU A 55 8.05 4.49 1.51
CA LEU A 55 7.62 4.38 0.13
C LEU A 55 7.97 5.67 -0.58
N LEU A 56 8.77 5.59 -1.63
CA LEU A 56 9.05 6.72 -2.49
C LEU A 56 7.95 6.83 -3.55
N LEU A 57 7.18 7.90 -3.46
CA LEU A 57 6.23 8.29 -4.50
C LEU A 57 6.98 8.94 -5.67
N SER A 58 6.36 8.98 -6.86
CA SER A 58 6.96 9.61 -8.04
C SER A 58 7.47 11.02 -7.71
N PRO A 59 8.78 11.31 -7.89
CA PRO A 59 9.33 12.64 -7.66
C PRO A 59 8.99 13.59 -8.80
N LEU A 60 8.67 13.08 -9.98
CA LEU A 60 8.17 13.92 -11.08
C LEU A 60 6.68 14.20 -10.87
N PRO A 61 6.20 15.38 -11.31
CA PRO A 61 4.88 15.88 -10.99
C PRO A 61 3.83 14.79 -11.27
N PRO A 62 3.08 14.39 -10.23
CA PRO A 62 2.31 13.16 -10.25
C PRO A 62 1.03 13.40 -11.04
N MET A 63 1.15 13.19 -12.34
CA MET A 63 0.02 12.95 -13.23
C MET A 63 -0.75 11.70 -12.83
N GLN A 64 -0.22 10.85 -11.93
CA GLN A 64 -0.81 9.59 -11.48
C GLN A 64 -1.53 9.74 -10.13
N ALA A 65 -2.67 9.07 -9.99
CA ALA A 65 -3.37 8.91 -8.73
C ALA A 65 -2.80 7.69 -8.01
N HIS A 66 -2.95 7.63 -6.70
CA HIS A 66 -2.51 6.51 -5.89
C HIS A 66 -3.70 5.78 -5.28
N ALA A 67 -3.69 4.46 -5.34
CA ALA A 67 -4.59 3.58 -4.63
C ALA A 67 -3.76 2.73 -3.66
N LEU A 68 -4.22 2.63 -2.41
CA LEU A 68 -3.59 1.81 -1.39
C LEU A 68 -4.35 0.48 -1.27
N ALA A 69 -3.63 -0.62 -1.19
CA ALA A 69 -4.15 -1.93 -0.83
C ALA A 69 -3.34 -2.50 0.33
N LEU A 70 -3.94 -3.44 1.04
CA LEU A 70 -3.32 -4.13 2.16
C LEU A 70 -3.57 -5.62 2.00
N SER A 71 -2.52 -6.44 2.06
CA SER A 71 -2.69 -7.89 2.19
C SER A 71 -3.32 -8.21 3.54
N TRP A 72 -3.84 -9.43 3.72
CA TRP A 72 -4.40 -9.81 5.02
C TRP A 72 -3.29 -9.85 6.07
N VAL A 73 -3.37 -8.90 7.00
CA VAL A 73 -2.44 -8.80 8.12
C VAL A 73 -2.83 -9.74 9.26
N PHE A 74 -4.12 -10.07 9.34
CA PHE A 74 -4.70 -10.87 10.42
C PHE A 74 -5.43 -12.06 9.81
N ALA A 75 -4.97 -13.26 10.11
CA ALA A 75 -5.63 -14.51 9.72
C ALA A 75 -5.91 -15.33 10.98
N PRO A 76 -7.17 -15.70 11.26
CA PRO A 76 -7.48 -16.53 12.41
C PRO A 76 -7.02 -17.97 12.13
N ASP A 77 -6.35 -18.55 13.11
CA ASP A 77 -6.06 -19.97 13.22
C ASP A 77 -6.92 -20.59 14.34
N HIS A 78 -6.87 -21.91 14.49
CA HIS A 78 -7.69 -22.64 15.46
C HIS A 78 -7.48 -22.11 16.89
N ASP A 79 -6.22 -22.06 17.34
CA ASP A 79 -5.84 -21.69 18.71
C ASP A 79 -5.17 -20.31 18.82
N SER A 80 -4.84 -19.69 17.68
CA SER A 80 -4.12 -18.41 17.66
C SER A 80 -4.61 -17.47 16.56
N LEU A 81 -4.17 -16.22 16.61
CA LEU A 81 -4.24 -15.25 15.53
C LEU A 81 -2.86 -15.18 14.86
N CYS A 82 -2.78 -15.53 13.59
CA CYS A 82 -1.59 -15.29 12.78
C CYS A 82 -1.56 -13.82 12.34
N VAL A 83 -0.48 -13.12 12.71
CA VAL A 83 -0.27 -11.70 12.44
C VAL A 83 0.93 -11.54 11.51
N ARG A 84 0.70 -11.03 10.30
CA ARG A 84 1.76 -10.79 9.31
C ARG A 84 2.39 -9.41 9.52
N LEU A 85 3.60 -9.38 10.08
CA LEU A 85 4.35 -8.15 10.30
C LEU A 85 5.05 -7.65 9.03
N THR A 86 5.48 -8.59 8.18
CA THR A 86 6.12 -8.34 6.86
C THR A 86 5.85 -9.50 5.92
N ASP A 87 6.26 -9.42 4.66
CA ASP A 87 6.12 -10.50 3.68
C ASP A 87 6.81 -11.83 4.09
N GLY A 88 7.75 -11.79 5.05
CA GLY A 88 8.49 -12.96 5.52
C GLY A 88 8.39 -13.24 7.01
N MET A 89 7.70 -12.40 7.78
CA MET A 89 7.59 -12.56 9.24
C MET A 89 6.13 -12.54 9.67
N SER A 90 5.70 -13.65 10.28
CA SER A 90 4.44 -13.78 10.97
C SER A 90 4.66 -14.17 12.43
N VAL A 91 3.76 -13.74 13.30
CA VAL A 91 3.72 -14.09 14.72
C VAL A 91 2.35 -14.68 15.01
N ASN A 92 2.31 -15.77 15.77
CA ASN A 92 1.07 -16.37 16.24
C ASN A 92 0.82 -15.90 17.67
N ILE A 93 -0.33 -15.26 17.91
CA ILE A 93 -0.73 -14.77 19.24
C ILE A 93 -1.90 -15.63 19.71
N ALA A 94 -1.79 -16.24 20.89
CA ALA A 94 -2.88 -17.03 21.44
C ALA A 94 -4.13 -16.15 21.70
N TRP A 95 -5.33 -16.70 21.49
CA TRP A 95 -6.57 -15.91 21.59
C TRP A 95 -6.84 -15.37 23.00
N ASP A 96 -6.33 -16.03 24.03
CA ASP A 96 -6.40 -15.60 25.43
C ASP A 96 -5.44 -14.44 25.74
N GLU A 97 -4.28 -14.40 25.10
CA GLU A 97 -3.28 -13.32 25.20
C GLU A 97 -3.63 -12.08 24.36
N LEU A 98 -4.50 -12.22 23.36
CA LEU A 98 -4.90 -11.15 22.46
C LEU A 98 -5.61 -10.00 23.19
N ALA A 99 -4.97 -8.83 23.23
CA ALA A 99 -5.45 -7.60 23.86
C ALA A 99 -5.39 -6.41 22.87
N PRO A 100 -6.32 -6.32 21.90
CA PRO A 100 -6.25 -5.34 20.84
C PRO A 100 -6.53 -3.93 21.36
N ARG A 101 -5.64 -2.97 21.07
CA ARG A 101 -5.78 -1.55 21.42
C ARG A 101 -5.26 -0.66 20.31
N ALA A 102 -6.11 0.22 19.79
CA ALA A 102 -5.74 1.21 18.78
C ALA A 102 -5.16 2.48 19.44
N GLU A 103 -4.00 2.92 18.97
CA GLU A 103 -3.36 4.17 19.33
C GLU A 103 -2.91 4.88 18.04
N GLU A 104 -3.60 5.98 17.70
CA GLU A 104 -3.44 6.66 16.40
C GLU A 104 -3.52 5.66 15.24
N THR A 105 -2.46 5.52 14.43
CA THR A 105 -2.42 4.58 13.29
C THR A 105 -1.86 3.20 13.66
N THR A 106 -1.59 2.93 14.94
CA THR A 106 -0.94 1.70 15.39
C THR A 106 -1.93 0.85 16.17
N LEU A 107 -1.99 -0.44 15.85
CA LEU A 107 -2.75 -1.44 16.59
C LEU A 107 -1.79 -2.27 17.44
N HIS A 108 -1.95 -2.17 18.75
CA HIS A 108 -1.26 -3.00 19.74
C HIS A 108 -2.07 -4.28 19.92
N LEU A 109 -1.44 -5.45 19.80
CA LEU A 109 -2.14 -6.75 19.90
C LEU A 109 -1.85 -7.46 21.22
N ASP A 110 -0.65 -7.25 21.74
CA ASP A 110 -0.18 -7.73 23.03
C ASP A 110 0.85 -6.70 23.59
N ALA A 111 1.65 -7.08 24.59
CA ALA A 111 2.67 -6.21 25.17
C ALA A 111 3.81 -5.80 24.20
N VAL A 112 4.11 -6.65 23.22
CA VAL A 112 5.27 -6.57 22.30
C VAL A 112 4.83 -6.29 20.86
N THR A 113 3.79 -6.95 20.37
CA THR A 113 3.37 -6.96 18.98
C THR A 113 2.57 -5.71 18.63
N ARG A 114 3.11 -4.94 17.67
CA ARG A 114 2.53 -3.69 17.18
C ARG A 114 2.47 -3.70 15.67
N VAL A 115 1.31 -3.34 15.13
CA VAL A 115 1.05 -3.30 13.69
C VAL A 115 0.65 -1.89 13.28
N ARG A 116 1.35 -1.30 12.31
CA ARG A 116 0.94 -0.03 11.72
C ARG A 116 -0.15 -0.27 10.68
N LEU A 117 -1.24 0.48 10.78
CA LEU A 117 -2.32 0.49 9.79
C LEU A 117 -2.32 1.85 9.04
N PRO A 118 -2.94 1.93 7.85
CA PRO A 118 -2.97 3.14 7.03
C PRO A 118 -3.62 4.36 7.70
N SER A 119 -4.60 4.14 8.57
CA SER A 119 -5.36 5.22 9.21
C SER A 119 -5.79 4.85 10.62
N LYS A 120 -6.09 5.89 11.41
CA LYS A 120 -6.63 5.75 12.77
C LYS A 120 -7.98 5.07 12.79
N THR A 121 -8.86 5.46 11.86
CA THR A 121 -10.17 4.83 11.67
C THR A 121 -10.02 3.33 11.44
N LEU A 122 -9.08 2.92 10.58
CA LEU A 122 -8.87 1.50 10.31
C LEU A 122 -8.31 0.75 11.52
N ALA A 123 -7.43 1.38 12.32
CA ALA A 123 -6.95 0.79 13.57
C ALA A 123 -8.09 0.53 14.57
N VAL A 124 -9.03 1.46 14.70
CA VAL A 124 -10.22 1.28 15.55
C VAL A 124 -11.14 0.19 15.00
N VAL A 125 -11.36 0.13 13.68
CA VAL A 125 -12.17 -0.93 13.04
C VAL A 125 -11.57 -2.31 13.30
N TRP A 126 -10.25 -2.46 13.15
CA TRP A 126 -9.59 -3.73 13.43
C TRP A 126 -9.56 -4.07 14.92
N GLN A 127 -9.42 -3.09 15.81
CA GLN A 127 -9.55 -3.33 17.25
C GLN A 127 -10.92 -3.96 17.57
N GLN A 128 -12.01 -3.38 17.04
CA GLN A 128 -13.36 -3.89 17.25
C GLN A 128 -13.50 -5.30 16.67
N ARG A 129 -13.08 -5.50 15.42
CA ARG A 129 -13.16 -6.80 14.74
C ARG A 129 -12.39 -7.90 15.47
N LEU A 130 -11.17 -7.62 15.94
CA LEU A 130 -10.38 -8.61 16.69
C LEU A 130 -10.99 -8.90 18.06
N THR A 131 -11.58 -7.89 18.71
CA THR A 131 -12.31 -8.08 19.97
C THR A 131 -13.53 -8.99 19.76
N GLU A 132 -14.29 -8.78 18.68
CA GLU A 132 -15.40 -9.65 18.28
C GLU A 132 -14.91 -11.07 18.00
N TRP A 133 -13.87 -11.22 17.17
CA TRP A 133 -13.32 -12.53 16.80
C TRP A 133 -12.83 -13.32 18.01
N ARG A 134 -12.27 -12.67 19.02
CA ARG A 134 -11.87 -13.33 20.27
C ARG A 134 -13.03 -14.08 20.93
N GLY A 135 -14.25 -13.55 20.87
CA GLY A 135 -15.46 -14.16 21.43
C GLY A 135 -16.14 -15.22 20.54
N LEU A 136 -15.68 -15.42 19.31
CA LEU A 136 -16.25 -16.39 18.37
C LEU A 136 -15.64 -17.78 18.51
N THR A 137 -16.36 -18.82 18.09
CA THR A 137 -15.81 -20.17 17.94
C THR A 137 -14.86 -20.27 16.73
N PRO A 138 -13.97 -21.29 16.63
CA PRO A 138 -13.06 -21.44 15.49
C PRO A 138 -13.77 -21.39 14.12
N ASP A 139 -14.91 -22.09 13.97
CA ASP A 139 -15.69 -22.10 12.72
C ASP A 139 -16.33 -20.74 12.40
N GLN A 140 -16.78 -20.02 13.44
CA GLN A 140 -17.31 -18.68 13.30
C GLN A 140 -16.21 -17.68 12.90
N ARG A 141 -15.00 -17.80 13.45
CA ARG A 141 -13.83 -17.00 13.04
C ARG A 141 -13.46 -17.28 11.58
N ARG A 142 -13.42 -18.55 11.20
CA ARG A 142 -13.17 -18.98 9.81
C ARG A 142 -14.16 -18.36 8.84
N SER A 143 -15.45 -18.50 9.11
CA SER A 143 -16.51 -17.92 8.27
C SER A 143 -16.48 -16.39 8.24
N ALA A 144 -16.20 -15.73 9.36
CA ALA A 144 -16.03 -14.28 9.44
C ALA A 144 -14.85 -13.79 8.59
N PHE A 145 -13.71 -14.49 8.65
CA PHE A 145 -12.55 -14.20 7.80
C PHE A 145 -12.86 -14.40 6.32
N LEU A 146 -13.48 -15.52 5.92
CA LEU A 146 -13.84 -15.76 4.52
C LEU A 146 -14.80 -14.70 3.97
N LYS A 147 -15.74 -14.23 4.80
CA LYS A 147 -16.63 -13.11 4.46
C LYS A 147 -15.83 -11.82 4.25
N HIS A 148 -14.92 -11.50 5.17
CA HIS A 148 -14.04 -10.34 5.07
C HIS A 148 -13.14 -10.41 3.82
N ALA A 149 -12.51 -11.56 3.58
CA ALA A 149 -11.68 -11.84 2.41
C ALA A 149 -12.44 -11.56 1.11
N ARG A 150 -13.67 -12.08 0.98
CA ARG A 150 -14.53 -11.83 -0.19
C ARG A 150 -14.81 -10.35 -0.42
N THR A 151 -15.04 -9.57 0.63
CA THR A 151 -15.25 -8.12 0.53
C THR A 151 -13.97 -7.40 0.09
N THR A 152 -12.81 -7.78 0.63
CA THR A 152 -11.53 -7.15 0.25
C THR A 152 -11.03 -7.54 -1.14
N LEU A 153 -11.45 -8.69 -1.67
CA LEU A 153 -11.09 -9.19 -2.99
C LEU A 153 -12.06 -8.76 -4.10
N ASP A 154 -13.05 -7.90 -3.79
CA ASP A 154 -14.00 -7.38 -4.79
C ASP A 154 -13.29 -6.48 -5.82
N THR A 155 -13.08 -7.05 -7.01
CA THR A 155 -12.38 -6.39 -8.13
C THR A 155 -13.12 -5.17 -8.66
N GLN A 156 -14.46 -5.22 -8.66
CA GLN A 156 -15.29 -4.14 -9.18
C GLN A 156 -15.28 -2.94 -8.24
N SER A 157 -15.48 -3.20 -6.94
CA SER A 157 -15.44 -2.16 -5.91
C SER A 157 -14.06 -1.49 -5.84
N ALA A 158 -12.98 -2.29 -5.85
CA ALA A 158 -11.62 -1.77 -5.84
C ALA A 158 -11.30 -0.91 -7.08
N GLY A 159 -11.66 -1.38 -8.28
CA GLY A 159 -11.45 -0.64 -9.53
C GLY A 159 -12.25 0.66 -9.59
N LYS A 160 -13.51 0.64 -9.13
CA LYS A 160 -14.37 1.81 -9.04
C LYS A 160 -13.79 2.84 -8.05
N ALA A 161 -13.43 2.41 -6.85
CA ALA A 161 -12.85 3.28 -5.83
C ALA A 161 -11.55 3.95 -6.31
N ALA A 162 -10.65 3.20 -6.95
CA ALA A 162 -9.42 3.74 -7.52
C ALA A 162 -9.70 4.78 -8.63
N THR A 163 -10.66 4.49 -9.52
CA THR A 163 -11.02 5.38 -10.62
C THR A 163 -11.70 6.67 -10.12
N GLU A 164 -12.62 6.57 -9.17
CA GLU A 164 -13.28 7.72 -8.54
C GLU A 164 -12.27 8.61 -7.80
N LYS A 165 -11.32 7.99 -7.10
CA LYS A 165 -10.21 8.70 -6.45
C LYS A 165 -9.30 9.38 -7.46
N ALA A 166 -9.00 8.74 -8.59
CA ALA A 166 -8.24 9.37 -9.67
C ALA A 166 -8.97 10.56 -10.29
N GLN A 167 -10.29 10.45 -10.50
CA GLN A 167 -11.10 11.53 -11.04
C GLN A 167 -11.20 12.73 -10.08
N SER A 168 -11.51 12.46 -8.81
CA SER A 168 -11.66 13.51 -7.79
C SER A 168 -10.36 14.28 -7.51
N THR A 169 -9.20 13.66 -7.69
CA THR A 169 -7.89 14.31 -7.52
C THR A 169 -7.30 14.89 -8.81
N ARG A 170 -7.98 14.78 -9.96
CA ARG A 170 -7.44 15.23 -11.27
C ARG A 170 -7.04 16.71 -11.28
N ALA A 171 -7.91 17.60 -10.78
CA ALA A 171 -7.63 19.04 -10.75
C ALA A 171 -6.43 19.38 -9.86
N LEU A 172 -6.33 18.73 -8.69
CA LEU A 172 -5.21 18.89 -7.76
C LEU A 172 -3.89 18.42 -8.37
N ARG A 173 -3.90 17.31 -9.10
CA ARG A 173 -2.72 16.75 -9.79
C ARG A 173 -2.27 17.63 -10.95
N LEU A 174 -3.21 18.17 -11.73
CA LEU A 174 -2.89 19.10 -12.81
C LEU A 174 -2.28 20.39 -12.25
N CYS A 175 -2.88 20.99 -11.22
CA CYS A 175 -2.36 22.19 -10.59
C CYS A 175 -1.01 21.93 -9.90
N ALA A 176 -0.81 20.78 -9.26
CA ALA A 176 0.49 20.35 -8.73
C ALA A 176 1.56 20.23 -9.84
N THR A 177 1.18 19.76 -11.03
CA THR A 177 2.10 19.67 -12.17
C THR A 177 2.52 21.04 -12.67
N VAL A 178 1.55 21.96 -12.82
CA VAL A 178 1.84 23.36 -13.18
C VAL A 178 2.73 24.01 -12.14
N HIS A 179 2.45 23.81 -10.85
CA HIS A 179 3.30 24.28 -9.76
C HIS A 179 4.74 23.79 -9.85
N PHE A 180 4.93 22.50 -10.09
CA PHE A 180 6.26 21.92 -10.20
C PHE A 180 7.05 22.57 -11.34
N MET A 181 6.44 22.68 -12.53
CA MET A 181 7.06 23.32 -13.68
C MET A 181 7.35 24.81 -13.43
N TRP A 182 6.47 25.49 -12.71
CA TRP A 182 6.65 26.89 -12.35
C TRP A 182 7.82 27.07 -11.36
N CYS A 183 7.87 26.23 -10.33
CA CYS A 183 8.85 26.31 -9.25
C CYS A 183 10.26 25.90 -9.71
N PHE A 184 10.39 24.76 -10.38
CA PHE A 184 11.70 24.20 -10.73
C PHE A 184 12.15 24.52 -12.16
N GLY A 185 11.23 24.84 -13.06
CA GLY A 185 11.52 25.25 -14.43
C GLY A 185 11.56 26.77 -14.58
N ILE A 186 10.38 27.40 -14.55
CA ILE A 186 10.22 28.81 -14.93
C ILE A 186 10.98 29.73 -13.97
N LEU A 187 10.78 29.59 -12.66
CA LEU A 187 11.43 30.46 -11.67
C LEU A 187 12.95 30.33 -11.71
N SER A 188 13.47 29.10 -11.84
CA SER A 188 14.90 28.83 -11.99
C SER A 188 15.50 29.55 -13.22
N VAL A 189 14.83 29.47 -14.37
CA VAL A 189 15.27 30.13 -15.62
C VAL A 189 15.19 31.65 -15.51
N LEU A 190 14.09 32.19 -14.98
CA LEU A 190 13.91 33.63 -14.81
C LEU A 190 14.93 34.22 -13.84
N TYR A 191 15.16 33.54 -12.70
CA TYR A 191 16.15 33.97 -11.72
C TYR A 191 17.56 33.95 -12.30
N HIS A 192 17.93 32.88 -13.02
CA HIS A 192 19.23 32.79 -13.67
C HIS A 192 19.46 33.89 -14.71
N ARG A 193 18.42 34.26 -15.47
CA ARG A 193 18.53 35.24 -16.56
C ARG A 193 18.40 36.70 -16.12
N PHE A 194 17.54 36.97 -15.13
CA PHE A 194 17.14 38.34 -14.77
C PHE A 194 17.45 38.73 -13.32
N GLY A 195 17.98 37.81 -12.49
CA GLY A 195 18.29 38.09 -11.08
C GLY A 195 17.09 38.62 -10.31
N ASP A 196 17.29 39.63 -9.47
CA ASP A 196 16.25 40.23 -8.61
C ASP A 196 15.37 41.27 -9.34
N SER A 197 14.94 40.95 -10.55
CA SER A 197 14.08 41.82 -11.36
C SER A 197 12.60 41.76 -10.96
N LEU A 198 11.82 42.76 -11.39
CA LEU A 198 10.36 42.76 -11.27
C LEU A 198 9.72 41.53 -11.93
N ALA A 199 10.33 40.96 -12.98
CA ALA A 199 9.84 39.77 -13.64
C ALA A 199 9.89 38.54 -12.74
N VAL A 200 10.95 38.39 -11.94
CA VAL A 200 11.07 37.30 -10.94
C VAL A 200 10.06 37.52 -9.81
N LEU A 201 9.88 38.76 -9.35
CA LEU A 201 8.87 39.09 -8.34
C LEU A 201 7.44 38.78 -8.85
N ALA A 202 7.12 39.14 -10.09
CA ALA A 202 5.84 38.80 -10.72
C ALA A 202 5.66 37.28 -10.82
N ALA A 203 6.71 36.53 -11.19
CA ALA A 203 6.67 35.07 -11.24
C ALA A 203 6.47 34.44 -9.85
N ALA A 204 7.07 35.00 -8.79
CA ALA A 204 6.80 34.59 -7.42
C ALA A 204 5.34 34.90 -7.01
N GLY A 205 4.79 36.03 -7.45
CA GLY A 205 3.37 36.36 -7.25
C GLY A 205 2.43 35.34 -7.91
N VAL A 206 2.74 34.88 -9.14
CA VAL A 206 2.00 33.81 -9.81
C VAL A 206 2.11 32.49 -9.05
N LEU A 207 3.30 32.16 -8.53
CA LEU A 207 3.48 30.97 -7.70
C LEU A 207 2.56 31.01 -6.47
N LEU A 208 2.51 32.14 -5.77
CA LEU A 208 1.63 32.33 -4.63
C LEU A 208 0.15 32.17 -4.98
N LEU A 209 -0.28 32.75 -6.12
CA LEU A 209 -1.65 32.58 -6.61
C LEU A 209 -1.97 31.10 -6.87
N LEU A 210 -1.06 30.37 -7.53
CA LEU A 210 -1.23 28.94 -7.74
C LEU A 210 -1.36 28.21 -6.39
N GLN A 211 -0.57 28.55 -5.37
CA GLN A 211 -0.64 27.91 -4.05
C GLN A 211 -2.00 28.10 -3.38
N PHE A 212 -2.57 29.30 -3.48
CA PHE A 212 -3.94 29.58 -3.03
C PHE A 212 -4.99 28.78 -3.81
N ILE A 213 -4.85 28.66 -5.14
CA ILE A 213 -5.74 27.82 -5.97
C ILE A 213 -5.65 26.35 -5.51
N GLN A 214 -4.45 25.83 -5.25
CA GLN A 214 -4.26 24.47 -4.77
C GLN A 214 -4.84 24.25 -3.37
N ALA A 215 -4.68 25.20 -2.45
CA ALA A 215 -5.29 25.16 -1.12
C ALA A 215 -6.82 25.13 -1.22
N TRP A 216 -7.39 25.96 -2.10
CA TRP A 216 -8.83 25.98 -2.35
C TRP A 216 -9.34 24.67 -2.97
N LEU A 217 -8.64 24.14 -3.98
CA LEU A 217 -8.95 22.84 -4.58
C LEU A 217 -8.88 21.71 -3.54
N PHE A 218 -7.90 21.76 -2.64
CA PHE A 218 -7.73 20.79 -1.56
C PHE A 218 -8.90 20.85 -0.59
N LEU A 219 -9.30 22.06 -0.17
CA LEU A 219 -10.47 22.22 0.68
C LEU A 219 -11.75 21.73 -0.03
N ARG A 220 -11.90 22.03 -1.33
CA ARG A 220 -13.05 21.58 -2.11
C ARG A 220 -13.12 20.06 -2.22
N SER A 221 -12.01 19.38 -2.55
CA SER A 221 -11.98 17.92 -2.71
C SER A 221 -12.19 17.18 -1.39
N THR A 222 -11.75 17.76 -0.27
CA THR A 222 -11.83 17.16 1.07
C THR A 222 -13.07 17.59 1.85
N ARG A 223 -14.03 18.28 1.23
CA ARG A 223 -15.24 18.79 1.92
C ARG A 223 -16.07 17.67 2.57
N LYS A 224 -16.07 16.47 1.99
CA LYS A 224 -16.80 15.29 2.51
C LYS A 224 -15.97 14.44 3.49
N SER A 225 -14.70 14.78 3.68
CA SER A 225 -13.72 13.96 4.41
C SER A 225 -13.11 14.74 5.59
N THR A 226 -13.91 15.62 6.20
CA THR A 226 -13.44 16.54 7.26
C THR A 226 -12.90 15.82 8.48
N ASP A 227 -13.49 14.67 8.80
CA ASP A 227 -13.23 13.98 10.07
C ASP A 227 -12.02 13.04 9.95
N ILE A 228 -11.61 12.73 8.72
CA ILE A 228 -10.51 11.80 8.42
C ILE A 228 -9.16 12.51 8.32
N ILE A 229 -9.16 13.77 7.87
CA ILE A 229 -7.92 14.53 7.64
C ILE A 229 -7.64 15.41 8.87
N PRO A 230 -6.67 15.04 9.73
CA PRO A 230 -6.36 15.80 10.92
C PRO A 230 -5.87 17.20 10.54
N HIS A 231 -6.37 18.20 11.28
CA HIS A 231 -6.02 19.61 11.10
C HIS A 231 -6.16 20.11 9.65
N ARG A 232 -7.20 19.65 8.93
CA ARG A 232 -7.48 20.01 7.52
C ARG A 232 -7.26 21.49 7.17
N ARG A 233 -7.73 22.41 8.02
CA ARG A 233 -7.57 23.86 7.79
C ARG A 233 -6.12 24.33 7.92
N TRP A 234 -5.38 23.82 8.91
CA TRP A 234 -3.96 24.11 9.07
C TRP A 234 -3.12 23.52 7.94
N ARG A 235 -3.49 22.33 7.44
CA ARG A 235 -2.86 21.76 6.23
C ARG A 235 -3.11 22.62 5.00
N ALA A 236 -4.33 23.13 4.82
CA ALA A 236 -4.65 24.05 3.72
C ALA A 236 -3.85 25.37 3.83
N LEU A 237 -3.65 25.88 5.04
CA LEU A 237 -2.77 27.02 5.30
C LEU A 237 -1.31 26.70 4.90
N GLY A 238 -0.80 25.53 5.32
CA GLY A 238 0.52 25.06 4.90
C GLY A 238 0.65 24.94 3.38
N ILE A 239 -0.37 24.41 2.69
CA ILE A 239 -0.42 24.34 1.22
C ILE A 239 -0.39 25.74 0.59
N ALA A 240 -1.06 26.72 1.18
CA ALA A 240 -1.11 28.09 0.65
C ALA A 240 0.24 28.82 0.74
N PHE A 241 1.13 28.43 1.66
CA PHE A 241 2.40 29.13 1.91
C PHE A 241 3.65 28.32 1.57
N LEU A 242 3.57 26.99 1.49
CA LEU A 242 4.72 26.11 1.27
C LEU A 242 4.58 25.38 -0.08
N PRO A 243 5.43 25.67 -1.07
CA PRO A 243 5.27 25.13 -2.43
C PRO A 243 5.41 23.60 -2.47
N GLN A 244 6.28 23.02 -1.64
CA GLN A 244 6.43 21.57 -1.51
C GLN A 244 5.14 20.89 -1.04
N LEU A 245 4.41 21.51 -0.10
CA LEU A 245 3.12 20.99 0.36
C LEU A 245 2.04 21.15 -0.71
N ALA A 246 2.05 22.25 -1.47
CA ALA A 246 1.13 22.47 -2.58
C ALA A 246 1.28 21.41 -3.67
N MET A 247 2.51 21.12 -4.09
CA MET A 247 2.80 20.09 -5.09
C MET A 247 2.37 18.68 -4.64
N ARG A 248 2.31 18.41 -3.34
CA ARG A 248 1.98 17.10 -2.77
C ARG A 248 0.60 17.02 -2.12
N ALA A 249 -0.23 18.06 -2.23
CA ALA A 249 -1.53 18.13 -1.56
C ALA A 249 -2.49 16.97 -1.94
N PHE A 250 -2.41 16.49 -3.17
CA PHE A 250 -3.24 15.38 -3.64
C PHE A 250 -2.88 14.03 -2.97
N ASP A 251 -1.64 13.83 -2.50
CA ASP A 251 -1.25 12.61 -1.78
C ASP A 251 -2.05 12.44 -0.50
N VAL A 252 -2.29 13.54 0.21
CA VAL A 252 -3.11 13.52 1.42
C VAL A 252 -4.51 13.00 1.09
N VAL A 253 -5.11 13.44 -0.01
CA VAL A 253 -6.42 12.96 -0.46
C VAL A 253 -6.36 11.49 -0.87
N ASN A 254 -5.29 11.07 -1.56
CA ASN A 254 -5.12 9.69 -2.03
C ASN A 254 -4.82 8.68 -0.93
N LEU A 255 -4.14 9.08 0.13
CA LEU A 255 -3.76 8.19 1.23
C LEU A 255 -4.82 8.15 2.33
N THR A 256 -5.67 9.17 2.41
CA THR A 256 -6.75 9.19 3.38
C THR A 256 -7.94 8.41 2.81
N THR A 257 -8.35 7.35 3.50
CA THR A 257 -9.55 6.56 3.18
C THR A 257 -10.20 6.08 4.47
N ASP A 258 -11.53 6.19 4.52
CA ASP A 258 -12.35 5.58 5.58
C ASP A 258 -12.62 4.10 5.29
N ALA A 259 -12.71 3.76 4.01
CA ALA A 259 -12.92 2.40 3.59
C ALA A 259 -11.67 1.57 3.85
N GLU A 260 -11.89 0.34 4.30
CA GLU A 260 -10.86 -0.67 4.38
C GLU A 260 -10.19 -0.85 3.02
N PRO A 261 -8.84 -0.80 2.95
CA PRO A 261 -8.14 -1.00 1.69
C PRO A 261 -8.48 -2.39 1.11
N PRO A 262 -8.66 -2.49 -0.21
CA PRO A 262 -8.85 -3.79 -0.84
C PRO A 262 -7.56 -4.64 -0.72
N HIS A 263 -7.70 -5.93 -0.97
CA HIS A 263 -6.57 -6.80 -1.19
C HIS A 263 -5.88 -6.43 -2.52
N PRO A 264 -4.54 -6.51 -2.65
CA PRO A 264 -3.84 -6.11 -3.89
C PRO A 264 -4.33 -6.86 -5.14
N LEU A 265 -4.78 -8.10 -4.99
CA LEU A 265 -5.36 -8.90 -6.08
C LEU A 265 -6.72 -8.39 -6.58
N ALA A 266 -7.42 -7.55 -5.81
CA ALA A 266 -8.64 -6.89 -6.29
C ALA A 266 -8.35 -5.89 -7.42
N TRP A 267 -7.09 -5.53 -7.67
CA TRP A 267 -6.70 -4.61 -8.74
C TRP A 267 -6.58 -5.24 -10.13
N ARG A 268 -7.14 -6.43 -10.36
CA ARG A 268 -7.08 -7.12 -11.67
C ARG A 268 -7.42 -6.21 -12.84
N GLY A 269 -8.53 -5.47 -12.76
CA GLY A 269 -8.96 -4.56 -13.82
C GLY A 269 -8.11 -3.30 -13.99
N LEU A 270 -7.22 -2.98 -13.04
CA LEU A 270 -6.35 -1.80 -13.08
C LEU A 270 -4.97 -2.10 -13.66
N LEU A 271 -4.49 -3.33 -13.44
CA LEU A 271 -3.16 -3.81 -13.81
C LEU A 271 -3.21 -4.53 -15.17
N ASP A 272 -2.03 -4.72 -15.76
CA ASP A 272 -1.87 -5.65 -16.88
C ASP A 272 -1.99 -7.09 -16.37
N GLU A 273 -2.67 -7.96 -17.15
CA GLU A 273 -3.01 -9.33 -16.73
C GLU A 273 -1.76 -10.13 -16.34
N LYS A 274 -0.66 -10.00 -17.10
CA LYS A 274 0.59 -10.70 -16.80
C LYS A 274 1.15 -10.29 -15.45
N ARG A 275 1.23 -8.98 -15.19
CA ARG A 275 1.73 -8.45 -13.91
C ARG A 275 0.82 -8.81 -12.75
N TRP A 276 -0.49 -8.81 -12.98
CA TRP A 276 -1.44 -9.24 -11.98
C TRP A 276 -1.28 -10.72 -11.65
N LEU A 277 -1.06 -11.57 -12.66
CA LEU A 277 -0.85 -13.01 -12.48
C LEU A 277 0.45 -13.30 -11.73
N GLU A 278 1.54 -12.55 -12.00
CA GLU A 278 2.79 -12.63 -11.23
C GLU A 278 2.54 -12.37 -9.73
N HIS A 279 1.71 -11.36 -9.40
CA HIS A 279 1.31 -11.10 -8.02
C HIS A 279 0.41 -12.21 -7.46
N ALA A 280 -0.54 -12.74 -8.25
CA ALA A 280 -1.40 -13.84 -7.85
C ALA A 280 -0.59 -15.09 -7.47
N GLN A 281 0.39 -15.45 -8.30
CA GLN A 281 1.34 -16.53 -8.03
C GLN A 281 2.17 -16.25 -6.76
N GLN A 282 2.60 -15.01 -6.54
CA GLN A 282 3.33 -14.65 -5.32
C GLN A 282 2.46 -14.85 -4.08
N PHE A 283 1.25 -14.27 -4.05
CA PHE A 283 0.34 -14.39 -2.90
C PHE A 283 -0.10 -15.84 -2.66
N TRP A 284 -0.35 -16.60 -3.74
CA TRP A 284 -0.65 -18.02 -3.62
C TRP A 284 0.50 -18.77 -2.95
N ARG A 285 1.75 -18.57 -3.42
CA ARG A 285 2.91 -19.24 -2.84
C ARG A 285 3.12 -18.89 -1.37
N GLU A 286 2.95 -17.63 -1.00
CA GLU A 286 3.11 -17.16 0.37
C GLU A 286 2.04 -17.71 1.34
N THR A 287 0.82 -17.93 0.85
CA THR A 287 -0.32 -18.40 1.68
C THR A 287 -0.47 -19.92 1.69
N ARG A 288 -0.13 -20.60 0.59
CA ARG A 288 -0.24 -22.06 0.47
C ARG A 288 0.95 -22.78 1.11
N TYR A 289 2.17 -22.28 0.91
CA TYR A 289 3.40 -22.95 1.34
C TYR A 289 3.95 -22.32 2.62
N VAL A 290 3.21 -22.50 3.72
CA VAL A 290 3.57 -21.98 5.04
C VAL A 290 4.58 -22.94 5.70
N PRO A 291 5.63 -22.45 6.37
CA PRO A 291 6.59 -23.30 7.06
C PRO A 291 5.91 -24.16 8.13
N GLY A 292 6.21 -25.47 8.16
CA GLY A 292 5.60 -26.42 9.10
C GLY A 292 4.19 -26.89 8.74
N TRP A 293 3.58 -26.36 7.67
CA TRP A 293 2.29 -26.85 7.17
C TRP A 293 2.51 -27.96 6.14
N SER A 294 1.88 -29.12 6.32
CA SER A 294 2.04 -30.21 5.35
C SER A 294 1.24 -29.95 4.09
N GLN A 295 1.80 -30.29 2.92
CA GLN A 295 1.07 -30.15 1.66
C GLN A 295 -0.17 -31.08 1.57
N ASN A 296 -0.19 -32.16 2.36
CA ASN A 296 -1.29 -33.12 2.40
C ASN A 296 -2.45 -32.71 3.34
N GLU A 297 -2.23 -31.70 4.18
CA GLU A 297 -3.27 -31.16 5.05
C GLU A 297 -4.22 -30.22 4.28
N SER A 298 -5.36 -29.91 4.89
CA SER A 298 -6.30 -28.93 4.36
C SER A 298 -5.61 -27.60 4.08
N LEU A 299 -6.13 -26.84 3.11
CA LEU A 299 -5.56 -25.53 2.77
C LEU A 299 -5.55 -24.59 3.98
N PRO A 300 -4.45 -23.85 4.21
CA PRO A 300 -4.46 -22.71 5.12
C PRO A 300 -5.61 -21.78 4.76
N LEU A 301 -6.20 -21.13 5.76
CA LEU A 301 -7.42 -20.35 5.59
C LEU A 301 -7.28 -19.23 4.53
N GLU A 302 -6.13 -18.57 4.49
CA GLU A 302 -5.83 -17.56 3.47
C GLU A 302 -5.75 -18.18 2.07
N ALA A 303 -5.12 -19.35 1.93
CA ALA A 303 -5.05 -20.07 0.65
C ALA A 303 -6.45 -20.54 0.19
N GLU A 304 -7.31 -21.00 1.11
CA GLU A 304 -8.71 -21.31 0.79
C GLU A 304 -9.45 -20.08 0.24
N ALA A 305 -9.27 -18.92 0.87
CA ALA A 305 -9.90 -17.68 0.43
C ALA A 305 -9.43 -17.26 -0.97
N LEU A 306 -8.13 -17.37 -1.24
CA LEU A 306 -7.56 -17.11 -2.58
C LEU A 306 -8.05 -18.11 -3.62
N GLN A 307 -8.09 -19.40 -3.28
CA GLN A 307 -8.57 -20.44 -4.20
C GLN A 307 -10.02 -20.17 -4.65
N LYS A 308 -10.91 -19.84 -3.69
CA LYS A 308 -12.30 -19.47 -3.99
C LYS A 308 -12.39 -18.23 -4.87
N PHE A 309 -11.52 -17.25 -4.64
CA PHE A 309 -11.46 -16.05 -5.46
C PHE A 309 -10.99 -16.36 -6.89
N PHE A 310 -9.93 -17.14 -7.07
CA PHE A 310 -9.43 -17.54 -8.38
C PHE A 310 -10.47 -18.35 -9.17
N GLN A 311 -11.17 -19.27 -8.51
CA GLN A 311 -12.29 -20.02 -9.10
C GLN A 311 -13.42 -19.08 -9.54
N HIS A 312 -13.79 -18.09 -8.71
CA HIS A 312 -14.82 -17.11 -9.05
C HIS A 312 -14.43 -16.23 -10.26
N GLU A 313 -13.15 -15.87 -10.34
CA GLU A 313 -12.55 -15.06 -11.40
C GLU A 313 -12.21 -15.86 -12.67
N GLY A 314 -12.47 -17.17 -12.67
CA GLY A 314 -12.23 -18.07 -13.81
C GLY A 314 -10.76 -18.32 -14.13
N ILE A 315 -9.87 -18.20 -13.14
CA ILE A 315 -8.43 -18.48 -13.31
C ILE A 315 -8.18 -19.97 -13.13
N ALA A 316 -7.47 -20.60 -14.07
CA ALA A 316 -7.10 -22.00 -13.95
C ALA A 316 -6.00 -22.19 -12.90
N GLU A 317 -6.00 -23.32 -12.21
CA GLU A 317 -4.99 -23.64 -11.19
C GLU A 317 -3.56 -23.59 -11.73
N VAL A 318 -3.37 -24.04 -12.97
CA VAL A 318 -2.07 -24.01 -13.65
C VAL A 318 -1.51 -22.59 -13.84
N ASP A 319 -2.35 -21.56 -13.80
CA ASP A 319 -1.92 -20.18 -14.00
C ASP A 319 -1.36 -19.56 -12.70
N TYR A 320 -1.95 -19.87 -11.54
CA TYR A 320 -1.51 -19.33 -10.24
C TYR A 320 -0.65 -20.31 -9.41
N ASP A 321 -0.72 -21.61 -9.71
CA ASP A 321 0.12 -22.66 -9.15
C ASP A 321 0.66 -23.58 -10.26
N PRO A 322 1.61 -23.08 -11.07
CA PRO A 322 2.13 -23.85 -12.19
C PRO A 322 2.81 -25.15 -11.70
N PRO A 323 2.63 -26.26 -12.44
CA PRO A 323 3.30 -27.51 -12.13
C PRO A 323 4.81 -27.36 -12.27
N ILE A 324 5.56 -28.17 -11.52
CA ILE A 324 7.02 -28.14 -11.58
C ILE A 324 7.49 -28.79 -12.88
N VAL A 325 8.27 -28.03 -13.62
CA VAL A 325 8.98 -28.49 -14.83
C VAL A 325 10.45 -28.83 -14.52
N ALA A 326 10.93 -28.51 -13.31
CA ALA A 326 12.29 -28.75 -12.89
C ALA A 326 12.59 -30.24 -12.74
N LYS A 327 13.83 -30.65 -13.06
CA LYS A 327 14.32 -32.02 -12.89
C LYS A 327 14.75 -32.33 -11.46
N LEU A 328 14.83 -31.30 -10.61
CA LEU A 328 15.30 -31.38 -9.24
C LEU A 328 14.16 -30.99 -8.28
N PRO A 329 14.17 -31.51 -7.03
CA PRO A 329 13.29 -31.04 -5.97
C PRO A 329 13.36 -29.52 -5.85
N THR A 330 12.20 -28.87 -5.90
CA THR A 330 12.10 -27.40 -5.95
C THR A 330 11.25 -26.90 -4.80
N CYS A 331 11.69 -25.82 -4.15
CA CYS A 331 10.87 -25.17 -3.13
C CYS A 331 9.74 -24.41 -3.83
N PRO A 332 8.46 -24.74 -3.56
CA PRO A 332 7.33 -24.07 -4.19
C PRO A 332 7.20 -22.60 -3.78
N ARG A 333 7.83 -22.18 -2.68
CA ARG A 333 7.78 -20.79 -2.19
C ARG A 333 8.82 -19.89 -2.85
N CYS A 334 10.12 -20.22 -2.75
CA CYS A 334 11.20 -19.39 -3.30
C CYS A 334 11.63 -19.79 -4.72
N GLY A 335 11.28 -20.98 -5.20
CA GLY A 335 11.69 -21.51 -6.50
C GLY A 335 13.14 -22.04 -6.53
N ALA A 336 13.82 -22.16 -5.39
CA ALA A 336 15.16 -22.73 -5.33
C ALA A 336 15.13 -24.25 -5.59
N GLU A 337 16.07 -24.72 -6.39
CA GLU A 337 16.28 -26.13 -6.70
C GLU A 337 17.33 -26.73 -5.74
N TYR A 338 17.08 -27.95 -5.27
CA TYR A 338 17.94 -28.65 -4.32
C TYR A 338 18.43 -29.97 -4.90
N GLN A 339 19.67 -30.33 -4.61
CA GLN A 339 20.22 -31.65 -4.95
C GLN A 339 19.69 -32.71 -3.96
N GLY A 340 19.69 -33.97 -4.40
CA GLY A 340 19.02 -35.08 -3.73
C GLY A 340 19.36 -35.23 -2.24
N GLY A 341 18.36 -35.61 -1.44
CA GLY A 341 18.47 -35.86 0.02
C GLY A 341 17.85 -34.78 0.90
N ILE A 342 17.60 -33.58 0.36
CA ILE A 342 16.88 -32.51 1.07
C ILE A 342 15.38 -32.65 0.79
N THR A 343 14.57 -32.63 1.85
CA THR A 343 13.10 -32.71 1.76
C THR A 343 12.41 -31.40 2.12
N THR A 344 13.12 -30.47 2.78
CA THR A 344 12.60 -29.17 3.22
C THR A 344 13.54 -28.03 2.84
N CYS A 345 12.98 -26.86 2.56
CA CYS A 345 13.72 -25.67 2.15
C CYS A 345 14.30 -24.95 3.39
N PRO A 346 15.63 -24.86 3.57
CA PRO A 346 16.24 -24.15 4.69
C PRO A 346 15.97 -22.64 4.62
N ASP A 347 15.94 -22.06 3.42
CA ASP A 347 15.78 -20.62 3.21
C ASP A 347 14.34 -20.14 3.46
N CYS A 348 13.36 -21.05 3.36
CA CYS A 348 11.95 -20.77 3.63
C CYS A 348 11.48 -21.38 4.96
N GLY A 349 12.38 -21.61 5.91
CA GLY A 349 12.01 -22.05 7.26
C GLY A 349 11.45 -23.47 7.34
N GLY A 350 11.79 -24.35 6.39
CA GLY A 350 11.41 -25.76 6.41
C GLY A 350 10.21 -26.12 5.53
N VAL A 351 9.83 -25.29 4.55
CA VAL A 351 8.77 -25.62 3.57
C VAL A 351 9.11 -26.91 2.82
N GLU A 352 8.17 -27.85 2.77
CA GLU A 352 8.31 -29.13 2.04
C GLU A 352 8.63 -28.88 0.55
N LEU A 353 9.66 -29.55 0.04
CA LEU A 353 10.05 -29.48 -1.36
C LEU A 353 9.11 -30.34 -2.19
N ARG A 354 8.63 -29.78 -3.30
CA ARG A 354 7.89 -30.58 -4.28
C ARG A 354 8.88 -31.39 -5.10
N GLN A 355 8.58 -32.67 -5.27
CA GLN A 355 9.39 -33.59 -6.06
C GLN A 355 9.09 -33.42 -7.55
N PRO A 356 10.09 -33.62 -8.44
CA PRO A 356 9.85 -33.64 -9.87
C PRO A 356 8.84 -34.75 -10.21
N SER A 357 7.95 -34.49 -11.17
CA SER A 357 7.07 -35.53 -11.71
C SER A 357 7.92 -36.64 -12.33
N ALA A 358 7.72 -37.87 -11.85
CA ALA A 358 8.45 -39.07 -12.28
C ALA A 358 8.28 -39.37 -13.78
#